data_AF-A0A2I0LA01-F1
#
_entry.id   AF-A0A2I0LA01-F1
#
_cell.length_a   1.000
_cell.length_b   1.000
_cell.length_c   1.000
_cell.angle_alpha   90.00
_cell.angle_beta   90.00
_cell.angle_gamma   90.00
#
_symmetry.space_group_name_H-M   'P 1'
#
loop_
_entity.id
_entity.type
_entity.pdbx_description
1 polymer ?
#
loop_
_entity_poly.entity_id
_entity_poly.type
_entity_poly.pdbx_seq_one_letter_code
_entity_poly.pdbx_strand_id
1 'polypeptide(L)'
;MAAARATVAVVATVSVAALSYFLCDFLSQKTQLPRSTKKKKKRQLGTRSGVIGAIGNTPLIRINSLSDATGCEILGKCEFLNPGGSVKDRVAVKIIEEALESGKLVRGGVVTEGSAGSTAISLATVAPAYGCKCHVVIPDDAAIEKDKNPNIKCYLVDPPGSSLFNKVTRGVMYTKEEAEGKRLKNPFDTVTEGIGINRLTENFSMATLDGAFRGTDMEAVEMSRYLLKNDGLFLGSSSAMNCVGAVRMAQLLGPGHTIVTILCDNGMRHLSKFYNDEYLSRFNLKPSAVGLEFLGIK
;
A
#
# COMPACT_ATOMS: atom_id res chain seq x y z
N MET A 1 -91.60 -3.93 28.01
CA MET A 1 -91.50 -2.49 28.33
C MET A 1 -90.02 -2.13 28.41
N ALA A 2 -89.68 -0.97 27.84
CA ALA A 2 -88.40 -0.25 27.87
C ALA A 2 -87.70 -0.26 29.25
N ALA A 3 -86.44 0.09 29.46
CA ALA A 3 -85.20 0.35 28.71
C ALA A 3 -84.25 0.93 29.78
N ALA A 4 -82.94 0.64 29.75
CA ALA A 4 -81.91 1.57 30.20
C ALA A 4 -80.52 1.07 29.78
N ARG A 5 -79.99 1.64 28.69
CA ARG A 5 -78.56 1.59 28.37
C ARG A 5 -77.87 2.70 29.17
N ALA A 6 -76.93 2.32 30.03
CA ALA A 6 -75.95 3.25 30.59
C ALA A 6 -74.61 3.01 29.90
N THR A 7 -74.21 3.95 29.05
CA THR A 7 -72.89 3.95 28.38
C THR A 7 -71.88 4.58 29.35
N VAL A 8 -71.01 3.77 29.95
CA VAL A 8 -69.88 4.27 30.76
C VAL A 8 -68.68 4.43 29.83
N ALA A 9 -68.31 5.68 29.55
CA ALA A 9 -67.06 6.01 28.87
C ALA A 9 -65.90 5.87 29.88
N VAL A 10 -65.04 4.87 29.68
CA VAL A 10 -63.78 4.74 30.44
C VAL A 10 -62.73 5.60 29.74
N VAL A 11 -62.52 6.82 30.26
CA VAL A 11 -61.38 7.64 29.88
C VAL A 11 -60.16 7.08 30.62
N ALA A 12 -59.32 6.32 29.91
CA ALA A 12 -58.04 5.89 30.42
C ALA A 12 -57.07 7.10 30.44
N THR A 13 -56.92 7.75 31.59
CA THR A 13 -55.89 8.77 31.80
C THR A 13 -54.52 8.11 31.84
N VAL A 14 -53.88 7.97 30.68
CA VAL A 14 -52.47 7.58 30.60
C VAL A 14 -51.66 8.77 31.11
N SER A 15 -51.04 8.60 32.29
CA SER A 15 -50.19 9.63 32.90
C SER A 15 -49.12 10.09 31.91
N VAL A 16 -48.89 11.41 31.85
CA VAL A 16 -47.86 12.04 31.01
C VAL A 16 -46.49 11.39 31.24
N ALA A 17 -46.23 10.90 32.45
CA ALA A 17 -45.01 10.16 32.79
C ALA A 17 -44.91 8.79 32.09
N ALA A 18 -46.02 8.08 31.91
CA ALA A 18 -46.04 6.80 31.20
C ALA A 18 -45.86 7.02 29.68
N LEU A 19 -46.47 8.08 29.14
CA LEU A 19 -46.28 8.44 27.73
C LEU A 19 -44.85 8.92 27.47
N SER A 20 -44.25 9.71 28.37
CA SER A 20 -42.85 10.13 28.26
C SER A 20 -41.89 8.95 28.41
N TYR A 21 -42.19 7.99 29.29
CA TYR A 21 -41.37 6.79 29.44
C TYR A 21 -41.44 5.94 28.17
N PHE A 22 -42.65 5.69 27.63
CA PHE A 22 -42.81 4.95 26.37
C PHE A 22 -42.19 5.68 25.17
N LEU A 23 -42.28 7.01 25.09
CA LEU A 23 -41.64 7.79 24.03
C LEU A 23 -40.11 7.79 24.16
N CYS A 24 -39.57 7.93 25.37
CA CYS A 24 -38.12 7.82 25.61
C CYS A 24 -37.60 6.43 25.27
N ASP A 25 -38.31 5.36 25.66
CA ASP A 25 -37.90 3.98 25.39
C ASP A 25 -38.01 3.66 23.89
N PHE A 26 -39.07 4.13 23.22
CA PHE A 26 -39.26 3.97 21.78
C PHE A 26 -38.23 4.75 20.94
N LEU A 27 -37.87 5.97 21.38
CA LEU A 27 -36.81 6.77 20.74
C LEU A 27 -35.41 6.21 21.05
N SER A 28 -35.22 5.61 22.24
CA SER A 28 -33.98 4.92 22.62
C SER A 28 -33.79 3.61 21.83
N GLN A 29 -34.87 2.92 21.44
CA GLN A 29 -34.78 1.73 20.60
C GLN A 29 -34.43 2.05 19.13
N LYS A 30 -34.89 3.19 18.59
CA LYS A 30 -34.54 3.61 17.21
C LYS A 30 -33.14 4.19 17.03
N THR A 31 -32.46 4.55 18.12
CA THR A 31 -31.10 5.15 18.08
C THR A 31 -29.96 4.14 18.27
N GLN A 32 -30.27 2.86 18.48
CA GLN A 32 -29.26 1.81 18.37
C GLN A 32 -29.06 1.45 16.90
N LEU A 33 -28.13 2.14 16.24
CA LEU A 33 -27.46 1.60 15.05
C LEU A 33 -27.09 0.14 15.35
N PRO A 34 -27.36 -0.81 14.44
CA PRO A 34 -26.99 -2.20 14.65
C PRO A 34 -25.48 -2.26 14.83
N ARG A 35 -25.03 -2.41 16.08
CA ARG A 35 -23.66 -2.76 16.39
C ARG A 35 -23.45 -4.12 15.76
N SER A 36 -22.79 -4.11 14.60
CA SER A 36 -22.26 -5.29 13.94
C SER A 36 -21.35 -6.02 14.93
N THR A 37 -21.93 -6.90 15.73
CA THR A 37 -21.20 -7.89 16.52
C THR A 37 -20.76 -8.98 15.57
N LYS A 38 -19.96 -8.62 14.55
CA LYS A 38 -19.05 -9.60 13.95
C LYS A 38 -18.11 -9.99 15.09
N LYS A 39 -18.39 -11.12 15.74
CA LYS A 39 -17.43 -11.81 16.61
C LYS A 39 -16.08 -11.75 15.90
N LYS A 40 -15.13 -10.97 16.41
CA LYS A 40 -13.75 -10.99 15.93
C LYS A 40 -13.30 -12.44 16.08
N LYS A 41 -13.22 -13.20 14.98
CA LYS A 41 -12.55 -14.50 14.97
C LYS A 41 -11.16 -14.23 15.52
N LYS A 42 -10.87 -14.67 16.76
CA LYS A 42 -9.50 -14.72 17.27
C LYS A 42 -8.70 -15.47 16.21
N ARG A 43 -7.75 -14.80 15.57
CA ARG A 43 -6.88 -15.39 14.56
C ARG A 43 -6.07 -16.46 15.28
N GLN A 44 -6.42 -17.75 15.11
CA GLN A 44 -5.60 -18.84 15.61
C GLN A 44 -4.23 -18.69 14.92
N LEU A 45 -3.17 -18.42 15.70
CA LEU A 45 -1.80 -18.60 15.25
C LEU A 45 -1.57 -20.12 15.16
N GLY A 46 -2.00 -20.73 14.06
CA GLY A 46 -1.55 -22.06 13.68
C GLY A 46 -0.10 -22.01 13.20
N THR A 47 0.64 -23.10 13.37
CA THR A 47 1.95 -23.27 12.76
C THR A 47 1.80 -23.17 11.24
N ARG A 48 2.69 -22.41 10.59
CA ARG A 48 2.68 -22.25 9.12
C ARG A 48 3.61 -23.28 8.48
N SER A 49 3.25 -23.77 7.30
CA SER A 49 4.05 -24.77 6.57
C SER A 49 5.19 -24.10 5.79
N GLY A 50 6.41 -24.19 6.33
CA GLY A 50 7.63 -23.71 5.68
C GLY A 50 7.64 -22.20 5.38
N VAL A 51 8.61 -21.78 4.55
CA VAL A 51 8.79 -20.37 4.16
C VAL A 51 7.60 -19.87 3.33
N ILE A 52 7.04 -20.70 2.44
CA ILE A 52 5.89 -20.36 1.60
C ILE A 52 4.68 -20.00 2.47
N GLY A 53 4.38 -20.80 3.50
CA GLY A 53 3.27 -20.52 4.41
C GLY A 53 3.46 -19.21 5.18
N ALA A 54 4.71 -18.76 5.39
CA ALA A 54 5.02 -17.49 6.03
C ALA A 54 4.82 -16.26 5.13
N ILE A 55 4.80 -16.42 3.81
CA ILE A 55 4.58 -15.32 2.86
C ILE A 55 3.14 -14.82 2.96
N GLY A 56 2.99 -13.50 2.99
CA GLY A 56 1.72 -12.82 3.11
C GLY A 56 1.14 -12.81 4.52
N ASN A 57 -0.10 -12.31 4.63
CA ASN A 57 -0.73 -11.99 5.92
C ASN A 57 0.15 -11.07 6.79
N THR A 58 0.86 -10.18 6.12
CA THR A 58 1.70 -9.13 6.68
C THR A 58 0.87 -8.13 7.48
N PRO A 59 1.43 -7.48 8.52
CA PRO A 59 0.73 -6.46 9.28
C PRO A 59 0.27 -5.27 8.43
N LEU A 60 -0.86 -4.67 8.84
CA LEU A 60 -1.26 -3.33 8.44
C LEU A 60 -1.12 -2.45 9.68
N ILE A 61 -0.27 -1.44 9.63
CA ILE A 61 0.04 -0.59 10.78
C ILE A 61 -0.34 0.85 10.48
N ARG A 62 -0.69 1.62 11.51
CA ARG A 62 -0.79 3.08 11.40
C ARG A 62 0.61 3.68 11.40
N ILE A 63 0.88 4.59 10.48
CA ILE A 63 2.09 5.41 10.50
C ILE A 63 1.75 6.66 11.30
N ASN A 64 2.24 6.72 12.54
CA ASN A 64 1.73 7.70 13.51
C ASN A 64 2.15 9.10 13.11
N SER A 65 3.44 9.31 12.82
CA SER A 65 3.98 10.63 12.47
C SER A 65 3.23 11.28 11.30
N LEU A 66 3.00 10.53 10.21
CA LEU A 66 2.30 11.02 9.03
C LEU A 66 0.81 11.24 9.27
N SER A 67 0.18 10.32 10.02
CA SER A 67 -1.25 10.44 10.34
C SER A 67 -1.52 11.66 11.21
N ASP A 68 -0.68 11.88 12.21
CA ASP A 68 -0.81 13.00 13.15
C ASP A 68 -0.53 14.33 12.44
N ALA A 69 0.46 14.38 11.54
CA ALA A 69 0.80 15.59 10.78
C ALA A 69 -0.24 15.99 9.72
N THR A 70 -0.99 15.02 9.17
CA THR A 70 -1.95 15.29 8.09
C THR A 70 -3.41 15.33 8.55
N GLY A 71 -3.70 14.80 9.74
CA GLY A 71 -5.07 14.58 10.22
C GLY A 71 -5.83 13.47 9.48
N CYS A 72 -5.15 12.72 8.61
CA CYS A 72 -5.67 11.52 7.97
C CYS A 72 -5.22 10.25 8.70
N GLU A 73 -5.93 9.16 8.54
CA GLU A 73 -5.48 7.85 8.99
C GLU A 73 -4.61 7.21 7.89
N ILE A 74 -3.28 7.35 8.00
CA ILE A 74 -2.33 6.78 7.04
C ILE A 74 -1.85 5.42 7.55
N LEU A 75 -2.17 4.37 6.79
CA LEU A 75 -1.84 2.98 7.11
C LEU A 75 -0.79 2.43 6.14
N GLY A 76 0.26 1.82 6.69
CA GLY A 76 1.30 1.12 5.95
C GLY A 76 1.08 -0.39 5.94
N LYS A 77 0.97 -0.99 4.75
CA LYS A 77 0.95 -2.43 4.57
C LYS A 77 2.39 -2.96 4.53
N CYS A 78 2.82 -3.64 5.60
CA CYS A 78 4.23 -4.00 5.83
C CYS A 78 4.70 -5.22 5.02
N GLU A 79 4.78 -5.09 3.70
CA GLU A 79 5.25 -6.15 2.80
C GLU A 79 6.74 -6.46 2.95
N PHE A 80 7.52 -5.53 3.48
CA PHE A 80 8.92 -5.77 3.87
C PHE A 80 9.10 -6.85 4.96
N LEU A 81 8.01 -7.28 5.64
CA LEU A 81 8.03 -8.36 6.63
C LEU A 81 7.76 -9.75 6.05
N ASN A 82 7.62 -9.89 4.74
CA ASN A 82 7.67 -11.22 4.14
C ASN A 82 9.09 -11.83 4.33
N PRO A 83 9.24 -13.17 4.33
CA PRO A 83 10.53 -13.84 4.58
C PRO A 83 11.68 -13.42 3.65
N GLY A 84 11.39 -13.24 2.37
CA GLY A 84 12.30 -12.73 1.34
C GLY A 84 12.40 -11.20 1.36
N GLY A 85 11.81 -10.54 2.36
CA GLY A 85 12.01 -9.13 2.73
C GLY A 85 11.41 -8.11 1.76
N SER A 86 10.46 -8.53 0.92
CA SER A 86 9.76 -7.61 0.02
C SER A 86 8.36 -8.09 -0.41
N VAL A 87 7.61 -7.20 -1.06
CA VAL A 87 6.31 -7.51 -1.70
C VAL A 87 6.43 -8.56 -2.82
N LYS A 88 7.60 -8.70 -3.44
CA LYS A 88 7.80 -9.60 -4.58
C LYS A 88 7.75 -11.08 -4.20
N ASP A 89 7.80 -11.40 -2.90
CA ASP A 89 7.62 -12.76 -2.39
C ASP A 89 6.27 -13.34 -2.81
N ARG A 90 5.23 -12.51 -2.84
CA ARG A 90 3.88 -12.91 -3.27
C ARG A 90 3.84 -13.27 -4.75
N VAL A 91 4.47 -12.44 -5.57
CA VAL A 91 4.52 -12.61 -7.03
C VAL A 91 5.34 -13.86 -7.36
N ALA A 92 6.48 -14.05 -6.69
CA ALA A 92 7.33 -15.22 -6.83
C ALA A 92 6.57 -16.53 -6.54
N VAL A 93 5.81 -16.57 -5.44
CA VAL A 93 4.95 -17.72 -5.11
C VAL A 93 3.96 -18.00 -6.24
N LYS A 94 3.27 -16.97 -6.74
CA LYS A 94 2.26 -17.13 -7.79
C LYS A 94 2.83 -17.59 -9.12
N ILE A 95 3.95 -17.01 -9.56
CA ILE A 95 4.64 -17.44 -10.78
C ILE A 95 5.02 -18.91 -10.71
N ILE A 96 5.59 -19.35 -9.59
CA ILE A 96 6.03 -20.75 -9.42
C ILE A 96 4.83 -21.70 -9.32
N GLU A 97 3.79 -21.34 -8.58
CA GLU A 97 2.55 -22.12 -8.50
C GLU A 97 1.92 -22.31 -9.88
N GLU A 98 1.72 -21.23 -10.63
CA GLU A 98 1.14 -21.28 -11.98
C GLU A 98 2.00 -22.09 -12.95
N ALA A 99 3.33 -21.94 -12.88
CA ALA A 99 4.25 -22.71 -13.72
C ALA A 99 4.19 -24.22 -13.40
N LEU A 100 4.08 -24.59 -12.12
CA LEU A 100 3.92 -25.98 -11.70
C LEU A 100 2.55 -26.54 -12.11
N GLU A 101 1.47 -25.79 -11.90
CA GLU A 101 0.10 -26.19 -12.25
C GLU A 101 -0.09 -26.36 -13.76
N SER A 102 0.51 -25.48 -14.56
CA SER A 102 0.48 -25.57 -16.02
C SER A 102 1.46 -26.60 -16.60
N GLY A 103 2.29 -27.23 -15.77
CA GLY A 103 3.33 -28.19 -16.20
C GLY A 103 4.52 -27.54 -16.92
N LYS A 104 4.59 -26.21 -17.00
CA LYS A 104 5.75 -25.46 -17.54
C LYS A 104 6.99 -25.58 -16.66
N LEU A 105 6.78 -25.86 -15.37
CA LEU A 105 7.82 -26.16 -14.39
C LEU A 105 7.50 -27.52 -13.76
N VAL A 106 8.55 -28.29 -13.48
CA VAL A 106 8.46 -29.55 -12.73
C VAL A 106 9.29 -29.45 -11.46
N ARG A 107 8.99 -30.26 -10.45
CA ARG A 107 9.84 -30.36 -9.25
C ARG A 107 11.26 -30.78 -9.65
N GLY A 108 12.26 -30.12 -9.08
CA GLY A 108 13.67 -30.25 -9.51
C GLY A 108 14.04 -29.40 -10.73
N GLY A 109 13.07 -28.74 -11.36
CA GLY A 109 13.27 -27.80 -12.47
C GLY A 109 14.02 -26.53 -12.04
N VAL A 110 14.50 -25.80 -13.04
CA VAL A 110 15.29 -24.58 -12.85
C VAL A 110 14.43 -23.36 -13.17
N VAL A 111 14.34 -22.44 -12.21
CA VAL A 111 13.77 -21.10 -12.39
C VAL A 111 14.90 -20.16 -12.70
N THR A 112 14.89 -19.60 -13.91
CA THR A 112 15.75 -18.48 -14.30
C THR A 112 14.92 -17.21 -14.32
N GLU A 113 15.18 -16.34 -13.36
CA GLU A 113 14.71 -14.96 -13.42
C GLU A 113 15.83 -14.14 -14.01
N GLY A 114 15.54 -12.95 -14.51
CA GLY A 114 16.49 -11.95 -14.09
C GLY A 114 15.99 -10.59 -13.71
N SER A 115 16.74 -10.09 -12.74
CA SER A 115 16.44 -8.97 -11.90
C SER A 115 17.65 -8.82 -10.99
N ALA A 116 18.10 -7.59 -10.74
CA ALA A 116 19.07 -7.30 -9.68
C ALA A 116 18.38 -6.94 -8.35
N GLY A 117 17.05 -7.02 -8.29
CA GLY A 117 16.22 -6.40 -7.26
C GLY A 117 15.44 -7.36 -6.36
N SER A 118 14.35 -6.87 -5.79
CA SER A 118 13.49 -7.61 -4.86
C SER A 118 12.97 -8.93 -5.45
N THR A 119 12.62 -8.97 -6.74
CA THR A 119 12.09 -10.17 -7.41
C THR A 119 13.09 -11.33 -7.41
N ALA A 120 14.37 -11.07 -7.68
CA ALA A 120 15.41 -12.10 -7.63
C ALA A 120 15.56 -12.69 -6.24
N ILE A 121 15.58 -11.84 -5.20
CA ILE A 121 15.69 -12.30 -3.81
C ILE A 121 14.45 -13.10 -3.40
N SER A 122 13.26 -12.65 -3.82
CA SER A 122 12.00 -13.36 -3.60
C SER A 122 11.98 -14.74 -4.28
N LEU A 123 12.35 -14.85 -5.56
CA LEU A 123 12.40 -16.13 -6.27
C LEU A 123 13.48 -17.05 -5.71
N ALA A 124 14.66 -16.53 -5.36
CA ALA A 124 15.71 -17.30 -4.70
C ALA A 124 15.28 -17.82 -3.31
N THR A 125 14.42 -17.07 -2.61
CA THR A 125 13.85 -17.49 -1.32
C THR A 125 12.76 -18.55 -1.50
N VAL A 126 11.91 -18.41 -2.52
CA VAL A 126 10.71 -19.23 -2.71
C VAL A 126 10.98 -20.52 -3.49
N ALA A 127 11.79 -20.49 -4.54
CA ALA A 127 12.00 -21.63 -5.42
C ALA A 127 12.53 -22.89 -4.70
N PRO A 128 13.50 -22.82 -3.76
CA PRO A 128 13.94 -23.99 -3.01
C PRO A 128 12.82 -24.62 -2.16
N ALA A 129 11.88 -23.81 -1.66
CA ALA A 129 10.75 -24.31 -0.87
C ALA A 129 9.76 -25.13 -1.72
N TYR A 130 9.75 -24.93 -3.03
CA TYR A 130 9.02 -25.75 -4.00
C TYR A 130 9.85 -26.93 -4.56
N GLY A 131 11.10 -27.09 -4.12
CA GLY A 131 12.03 -28.09 -4.64
C GLY A 131 12.62 -27.74 -6.01
N CYS A 132 12.61 -26.45 -6.39
CA CYS A 132 13.19 -25.95 -7.62
C CYS A 132 14.58 -25.35 -7.37
N LYS A 133 15.44 -25.35 -8.39
CA LYS A 133 16.70 -24.60 -8.38
C LYS A 133 16.44 -23.19 -8.90
N CYS A 134 17.17 -22.19 -8.41
CA CYS A 134 17.04 -20.82 -8.88
C CYS A 134 18.38 -20.30 -9.42
N HIS A 135 18.37 -19.76 -10.63
CA HIS A 135 19.48 -19.03 -11.23
C HIS A 135 19.02 -17.60 -11.53
N VAL A 136 19.76 -16.62 -11.03
CA VAL A 136 19.43 -15.21 -11.24
C VAL A 136 20.35 -14.65 -12.32
N VAL A 137 19.74 -14.26 -13.44
CA VAL A 137 20.34 -13.45 -14.52
C VAL A 137 19.82 -12.00 -14.35
N ILE A 138 20.15 -11.02 -15.18
CA ILE A 138 19.60 -9.64 -15.07
C ILE A 138 18.96 -9.24 -16.41
N PRO A 139 17.62 -9.37 -16.55
CA PRO A 139 16.82 -8.53 -17.46
C PRO A 139 15.56 -7.91 -16.78
N ASP A 140 14.63 -7.38 -17.60
CA ASP A 140 13.54 -6.46 -17.23
C ASP A 140 12.12 -6.99 -17.55
N ASP A 141 11.37 -7.58 -16.61
CA ASP A 141 9.88 -7.66 -16.63
C ASP A 141 9.28 -8.29 -15.36
N ALA A 142 7.99 -7.99 -15.06
CA ALA A 142 7.19 -8.70 -14.04
C ALA A 142 5.65 -8.56 -14.23
N ALA A 143 4.90 -9.49 -13.61
CA ALA A 143 3.55 -10.00 -13.95
C ALA A 143 2.29 -9.42 -13.21
N ILE A 144 1.13 -10.10 -13.34
CA ILE A 144 -0.28 -9.64 -13.40
C ILE A 144 -1.19 -10.12 -12.21
N GLU A 145 -2.31 -9.42 -11.95
CA GLU A 145 -3.65 -9.80 -11.37
C GLU A 145 -4.12 -8.83 -10.23
N LYS A 146 -5.40 -8.53 -9.88
CA LYS A 146 -6.80 -8.72 -10.38
C LYS A 146 -7.78 -7.73 -9.66
N ASP A 147 -8.91 -7.46 -10.32
CA ASP A 147 -10.27 -6.96 -9.97
C ASP A 147 -10.62 -6.09 -8.73
N LYS A 148 -11.54 -5.12 -8.91
CA LYS A 148 -11.69 -3.93 -8.05
C LYS A 148 -13.06 -3.69 -7.40
N ASN A 149 -13.01 -3.11 -6.21
CA ASN A 149 -14.13 -2.44 -5.55
C ASN A 149 -14.19 -0.96 -6.02
N PRO A 150 -15.32 -0.48 -6.59
CA PRO A 150 -15.42 0.90 -7.12
C PRO A 150 -15.34 1.99 -6.05
N ASN A 151 -15.49 1.64 -4.77
CA ASN A 151 -15.36 2.60 -3.66
C ASN A 151 -13.89 2.87 -3.27
N ILE A 152 -12.94 2.14 -3.84
CA ILE A 152 -11.50 2.28 -3.54
C ILE A 152 -10.84 3.02 -4.70
N LYS A 153 -10.29 4.20 -4.41
CA LYS A 153 -9.47 4.93 -5.36
C LYS A 153 -8.01 4.49 -5.28
N CYS A 154 -7.36 4.35 -6.42
CA CYS A 154 -5.96 3.92 -6.54
C CYS A 154 -5.15 5.01 -7.25
N TYR A 155 -4.06 5.43 -6.62
CA TYR A 155 -3.19 6.47 -7.14
C TYR A 155 -1.76 5.95 -7.27
N LEU A 156 -1.10 6.37 -8.35
CA LEU A 156 0.32 6.11 -8.58
C LEU A 156 1.18 7.20 -7.93
N VAL A 157 2.35 6.83 -7.42
CA VAL A 157 3.46 7.77 -7.22
C VAL A 157 4.64 7.33 -8.07
N ASP A 158 5.23 8.26 -8.80
CA ASP A 158 6.23 7.97 -9.83
C ASP A 158 7.52 8.77 -9.58
N PRO A 159 8.71 8.13 -9.64
CA PRO A 159 9.99 8.82 -9.47
C PRO A 159 10.37 9.63 -10.72
N PRO A 160 11.42 10.48 -10.64
CA PRO A 160 12.00 11.13 -11.81
C PRO A 160 12.50 10.12 -12.84
N GLY A 161 12.44 10.46 -14.13
CA GLY A 161 12.89 9.61 -15.23
C GLY A 161 11.87 8.54 -15.69
N SER A 162 10.84 8.25 -14.88
CA SER A 162 9.73 7.37 -15.26
C SER A 162 8.64 8.09 -16.05
N SER A 163 8.08 7.40 -17.06
CA SER A 163 7.02 7.95 -17.90
C SER A 163 5.59 7.59 -17.46
N LEU A 164 5.44 6.78 -16.40
CA LEU A 164 4.12 6.31 -15.94
C LEU A 164 3.23 7.44 -15.43
N PHE A 165 3.77 8.46 -14.75
CA PHE A 165 2.98 9.62 -14.32
C PHE A 165 2.32 10.33 -15.50
N ASN A 166 3.07 10.54 -16.59
CA ASN A 166 2.54 11.21 -17.78
C ASN A 166 1.55 10.30 -18.51
N LYS A 167 1.74 8.98 -18.45
CA LYS A 167 0.76 8.03 -18.97
C LYS A 167 -0.58 8.13 -18.25
N VAL A 168 -0.55 8.15 -16.92
CA VAL A 168 -1.77 8.19 -16.11
C VAL A 168 -2.46 9.55 -16.23
N THR A 169 -1.71 10.65 -16.20
CA THR A 169 -2.29 12.00 -16.16
C THR A 169 -2.59 12.59 -17.54
N ARG A 170 -1.87 12.19 -18.57
CA ARG A 170 -1.92 12.81 -19.92
C ARG A 170 -2.09 11.80 -21.06
N GLY A 171 -2.07 10.50 -20.78
CA GLY A 171 -2.18 9.46 -21.79
C GLY A 171 -0.89 9.17 -22.59
N VAL A 172 0.21 9.89 -22.34
CA VAL A 172 1.46 9.82 -23.11
C VAL A 172 2.64 9.24 -22.31
N MET A 173 3.42 8.35 -22.92
CA MET A 173 4.64 7.75 -22.34
C MET A 173 5.88 8.57 -22.70
N TYR A 174 5.93 9.82 -22.23
CA TYR A 174 7.04 10.72 -22.54
C TYR A 174 7.38 11.63 -21.36
N THR A 175 8.65 11.69 -20.98
CA THR A 175 9.15 12.54 -19.89
C THR A 175 9.89 13.76 -20.41
N LYS A 176 10.02 14.83 -19.60
CA LYS A 176 10.78 16.03 -20.02
C LYS A 176 12.28 15.73 -20.11
N GLU A 177 12.71 14.74 -19.34
CA GLU A 177 14.05 14.18 -19.26
C GLU A 177 14.44 13.44 -20.56
N GLU A 178 13.45 13.04 -21.37
CA GLU A 178 13.61 12.46 -22.70
C GLU A 178 13.52 13.50 -23.84
N ALA A 179 13.54 14.80 -23.52
CA ALA A 179 13.68 15.87 -24.50
C ALA A 179 14.94 15.71 -25.36
N GLU A 180 14.79 15.92 -26.67
CA GLU A 180 15.91 15.93 -27.60
C GLU A 180 16.96 16.94 -27.14
N GLY A 181 18.22 16.53 -27.11
CA GLY A 181 19.34 17.32 -26.57
C GLY A 181 19.49 17.31 -25.03
N LYS A 182 18.54 16.73 -24.28
CA LYS A 182 18.62 16.56 -22.81
C LYS A 182 18.65 15.10 -22.37
N ARG A 183 18.59 14.16 -23.32
CA ARG A 183 18.62 12.73 -23.05
C ARG A 183 19.88 12.37 -22.27
N LEU A 184 19.68 11.99 -21.00
CA LEU A 184 20.75 11.51 -20.14
C LEU A 184 21.35 10.24 -20.73
N LYS A 185 22.66 10.04 -20.48
CA LYS A 185 23.37 8.81 -20.88
C LYS A 185 22.72 7.58 -20.25
N ASN A 186 22.21 7.73 -19.02
CA ASN A 186 21.31 6.78 -18.36
C ASN A 186 19.93 7.43 -18.20
N PRO A 187 18.89 6.95 -18.90
CA PRO A 187 17.54 7.52 -18.80
C PRO A 187 16.90 7.42 -17.40
N PHE A 188 17.50 6.61 -16.52
CA PHE A 188 17.00 6.19 -15.21
C PHE A 188 17.94 6.59 -14.06
N ASP A 189 18.58 7.76 -14.13
CA ASP A 189 19.42 8.30 -13.05
C ASP A 189 18.55 8.78 -11.85
N THR A 190 17.76 7.87 -11.28
CA THR A 190 17.09 8.01 -9.99
C THR A 190 17.80 7.13 -8.97
N VAL A 191 17.91 7.60 -7.72
CA VAL A 191 18.38 6.75 -6.60
C VAL A 191 17.28 5.85 -6.05
N THR A 192 16.04 6.03 -6.52
CA THR A 192 14.90 5.21 -6.13
C THR A 192 14.91 3.91 -6.92
N GLU A 193 14.92 2.79 -6.21
CA GLU A 193 15.10 1.46 -6.79
C GLU A 193 13.78 0.67 -6.78
N GLY A 194 13.58 -0.16 -7.79
CA GLY A 194 12.45 -1.11 -7.85
C GLY A 194 11.11 -0.52 -8.33
N ILE A 195 11.08 0.75 -8.72
CA ILE A 195 9.94 1.44 -9.35
C ILE A 195 10.41 2.35 -10.49
N GLY A 196 9.49 2.72 -11.38
CA GLY A 196 9.77 3.57 -12.55
C GLY A 196 10.13 2.76 -13.80
N ILE A 197 9.47 3.05 -14.92
CA ILE A 197 9.68 2.35 -16.19
C ILE A 197 9.23 3.21 -17.38
N ASN A 198 9.94 3.09 -18.51
CA ASN A 198 9.64 3.88 -19.72
C ASN A 198 8.93 3.08 -20.82
N ARG A 199 8.41 1.90 -20.47
CA ARG A 199 7.57 1.07 -21.34
C ARG A 199 6.28 0.70 -20.63
N LEU A 200 5.20 0.59 -21.39
CA LEU A 200 3.92 0.18 -20.85
C LEU A 200 3.90 -1.34 -20.79
N THR A 201 3.82 -1.89 -19.59
CA THR A 201 3.68 -3.33 -19.39
C THR A 201 2.21 -3.72 -19.38
N GLU A 202 1.91 -4.96 -19.77
CA GLU A 202 0.52 -5.44 -19.85
C GLU A 202 -0.18 -5.41 -18.48
N ASN A 203 0.53 -5.72 -17.39
CA ASN A 203 -0.03 -5.59 -16.04
C ASN A 203 -0.41 -4.14 -15.70
N PHE A 204 0.38 -3.16 -16.14
CA PHE A 204 0.06 -1.76 -15.93
C PHE A 204 -1.09 -1.30 -16.83
N SER A 205 -1.18 -1.79 -18.07
CA SER A 205 -2.30 -1.42 -18.97
C SER A 205 -3.66 -1.89 -18.45
N MET A 206 -3.67 -2.97 -17.66
CA MET A 206 -4.87 -3.46 -16.97
C MET A 206 -5.17 -2.72 -15.65
N ALA A 207 -4.23 -1.93 -15.13
CA ALA A 207 -4.44 -1.18 -13.90
C ALA A 207 -5.31 0.06 -14.17
N THR A 208 -6.47 0.16 -13.52
CA THR A 208 -7.18 1.44 -13.44
C THR A 208 -6.46 2.32 -12.42
N LEU A 209 -6.23 3.58 -12.73
CA LEU A 209 -5.66 4.53 -11.78
C LEU A 209 -6.52 5.79 -11.82
N ASP A 210 -6.91 6.28 -10.64
CA ASP A 210 -7.73 7.48 -10.48
C ASP A 210 -6.89 8.76 -10.57
N GLY A 211 -5.58 8.63 -10.43
CA GLY A 211 -4.62 9.71 -10.62
C GLY A 211 -3.20 9.28 -10.32
N ALA A 212 -2.29 10.24 -10.40
CA ALA A 212 -0.89 10.03 -10.07
C ALA A 212 -0.26 11.28 -9.46
N PHE A 213 0.79 11.06 -8.67
CA PHE A 213 1.70 12.08 -8.18
C PHE A 213 3.12 11.81 -8.67
N ARG A 214 3.92 12.86 -8.84
CA ARG A 214 5.38 12.73 -8.98
C ARG A 214 6.04 12.93 -7.64
N GLY A 215 6.99 12.09 -7.27
CA GLY A 215 7.91 12.36 -6.18
C GLY A 215 9.32 12.55 -6.71
N THR A 216 10.14 13.27 -5.96
CA THR A 216 11.56 13.48 -6.23
C THR A 216 12.41 12.55 -5.38
N ASP A 217 13.64 12.31 -5.82
CA ASP A 217 14.61 11.51 -5.07
C ASP A 217 14.91 12.12 -3.70
N MET A 218 14.99 13.45 -3.60
CA MET A 218 15.19 14.12 -2.32
C MET A 218 14.01 13.88 -1.38
N GLU A 219 12.77 13.99 -1.86
CA GLU A 219 11.59 13.70 -1.04
C GLU A 219 11.57 12.25 -0.55
N ALA A 220 11.99 11.28 -1.38
CA ALA A 220 12.10 9.89 -0.95
C ALA A 220 13.19 9.72 0.13
N VAL A 221 14.36 10.32 -0.06
CA VAL A 221 15.45 10.28 0.93
C VAL A 221 14.99 10.90 2.25
N GLU A 222 14.46 12.12 2.24
CA GLU A 222 13.98 12.83 3.43
C GLU A 222 12.87 12.05 4.13
N MET A 223 11.89 11.54 3.38
CA MET A 223 10.81 10.71 3.92
C MET A 223 11.34 9.45 4.61
N SER A 224 12.35 8.79 4.04
CA SER A 224 12.94 7.60 4.66
C SER A 224 13.59 7.91 6.02
N ARG A 225 14.30 9.05 6.11
CA ARG A 225 14.94 9.49 7.36
C ARG A 225 13.92 9.94 8.38
N TYR A 226 12.88 10.65 7.94
CA TYR A 226 11.77 11.08 8.78
C TYR A 226 11.04 9.87 9.40
N LEU A 227 10.68 8.86 8.60
CA LEU A 227 9.98 7.67 9.10
C LEU A 227 10.85 6.82 10.02
N LEU A 228 12.15 6.70 9.72
CA LEU A 228 13.09 6.02 10.61
C LEU A 228 13.18 6.72 11.97
N LYS A 229 13.29 8.05 11.97
CA LYS A 229 13.45 8.86 13.18
C LYS A 229 12.17 8.92 14.03
N ASN A 230 11.01 9.05 13.41
CA ASN A 230 9.75 9.34 14.12
C ASN A 230 8.89 8.09 14.37
N ASP A 231 8.97 7.07 13.53
CA ASP A 231 8.19 5.82 13.69
C ASP A 231 9.06 4.56 13.88
N GLY A 232 10.39 4.67 13.76
CA GLY A 232 11.28 3.52 13.77
C GLY A 232 11.16 2.65 12.51
N LEU A 233 10.58 3.17 11.43
CA LEU A 233 10.35 2.43 10.20
C LEU A 233 11.57 2.51 9.27
N PHE A 234 12.38 1.44 9.26
CA PHE A 234 13.54 1.33 8.38
C PHE A 234 13.18 0.78 6.99
N LEU A 235 12.75 1.69 6.10
CA LEU A 235 12.12 1.37 4.82
C LEU A 235 13.04 1.58 3.63
N GLY A 236 12.82 0.83 2.55
CA GLY A 236 13.51 1.05 1.26
C GLY A 236 13.02 2.28 0.50
N SER A 237 13.67 2.57 -0.62
CA SER A 237 13.43 3.80 -1.40
C SER A 237 12.03 3.84 -2.02
N SER A 238 11.56 2.74 -2.61
CA SER A 238 10.21 2.63 -3.15
C SER A 238 9.12 2.83 -2.09
N SER A 239 9.35 2.28 -0.89
CA SER A 239 8.46 2.41 0.26
C SER A 239 8.39 3.86 0.76
N ALA A 240 9.52 4.56 0.80
CA ALA A 240 9.56 5.98 1.14
C ALA A 240 8.83 6.84 0.10
N MET A 241 9.00 6.55 -1.19
CA MET A 241 8.28 7.22 -2.27
C MET A 241 6.75 7.03 -2.15
N ASN A 242 6.32 5.81 -1.80
CA ASN A 242 4.93 5.48 -1.50
C ASN A 242 4.35 6.30 -0.33
N CYS A 243 5.14 6.58 0.69
CA CYS A 243 4.74 7.47 1.79
C CYS A 243 4.66 8.93 1.36
N VAL A 244 5.54 9.42 0.47
CA VAL A 244 5.40 10.75 -0.15
C VAL A 244 4.07 10.87 -0.90
N GLY A 245 3.72 9.86 -1.70
CA GLY A 245 2.43 9.79 -2.38
C GLY A 245 1.24 9.79 -1.42
N ALA A 246 1.33 9.07 -0.30
CA ALA A 246 0.30 9.03 0.73
C ALA A 246 0.09 10.39 1.41
N VAL A 247 1.16 11.12 1.72
CA VAL A 247 1.07 12.46 2.31
C VAL A 247 0.44 13.46 1.32
N ARG A 248 0.84 13.41 0.04
CA ARG A 248 0.21 14.24 -1.01
C ARG A 248 -1.26 13.93 -1.21
N MET A 249 -1.64 12.65 -1.09
CA MET A 249 -3.04 12.25 -1.07
C MET A 249 -3.78 12.83 0.12
N ALA A 250 -3.16 12.81 1.31
CA ALA A 250 -3.74 13.38 2.51
C ALA A 250 -3.94 14.91 2.38
N GLN A 251 -2.98 15.61 1.78
CA GLN A 251 -3.10 17.03 1.45
C GLN A 251 -4.24 17.31 0.46
N LEU A 252 -4.45 16.43 -0.52
CA LEU A 252 -5.52 16.56 -1.51
C LEU A 252 -6.92 16.33 -0.91
N LEU A 253 -7.06 15.30 -0.05
CA LEU A 253 -8.35 14.92 0.52
C LEU A 253 -8.74 15.75 1.76
N GLY A 254 -7.74 16.25 2.50
CA GLY A 254 -7.95 16.86 3.81
C GLY A 254 -8.22 15.82 4.91
N PRO A 255 -8.27 16.26 6.18
CA PRO A 255 -8.32 15.38 7.35
C PRO A 255 -9.57 14.50 7.40
N GLY A 256 -9.50 13.41 8.17
CA GLY A 256 -10.61 12.48 8.39
C GLY A 256 -10.75 11.36 7.35
N HIS A 257 -9.82 11.26 6.39
CA HIS A 257 -9.78 10.20 5.40
C HIS A 257 -8.79 9.09 5.78
N THR A 258 -9.08 7.85 5.39
CA THR A 258 -8.16 6.72 5.53
C THR A 258 -7.41 6.48 4.22
N ILE A 259 -6.08 6.44 4.29
CA ILE A 259 -5.19 6.23 3.15
C ILE A 259 -4.33 5.01 3.45
N VAL A 260 -4.28 4.06 2.52
CA VAL A 260 -3.44 2.87 2.65
C VAL A 260 -2.31 2.96 1.64
N THR A 261 -1.08 2.77 2.10
CA THR A 261 0.12 2.72 1.28
C THR A 261 0.87 1.40 1.48
N ILE A 262 1.61 0.96 0.47
CA ILE A 262 2.35 -0.30 0.51
C ILE A 262 3.81 -0.02 0.88
N LEU A 263 4.28 -0.68 1.95
CA LEU A 263 5.67 -0.63 2.37
C LEU A 263 6.38 -1.86 1.79
N CYS A 264 6.90 -1.68 0.58
CA CYS A 264 7.37 -2.73 -0.32
C CYS A 264 8.58 -3.51 0.23
N ASP A 265 9.54 -2.84 0.84
CA ASP A 265 10.86 -3.40 1.20
C ASP A 265 11.54 -2.64 2.35
N ASN A 266 12.57 -3.29 2.92
CA ASN A 266 13.34 -2.78 4.06
C ASN A 266 14.61 -2.04 3.59
N GLY A 267 15.01 -1.02 4.35
CA GLY A 267 16.25 -0.25 4.14
C GLY A 267 17.55 -1.07 4.10
N MET A 268 17.57 -2.28 4.68
CA MET A 268 18.74 -3.19 4.67
C MET A 268 19.27 -3.48 3.27
N ARG A 269 18.41 -3.44 2.25
CA ARG A 269 18.78 -3.71 0.85
C ARG A 269 19.51 -2.56 0.19
N HIS A 270 19.46 -1.37 0.78
CA HIS A 270 19.94 -0.13 0.17
C HIS A 270 21.03 0.55 1.01
N LEU A 271 21.69 -0.19 1.91
CA LEU A 271 22.74 0.33 2.79
C LEU A 271 23.91 0.97 2.05
N SER A 272 24.30 0.43 0.89
CA SER A 272 25.41 0.95 0.09
C SER A 272 25.04 2.12 -0.83
N LYS A 273 23.74 2.40 -0.99
CA LYS A 273 23.21 3.43 -1.90
C LYS A 273 22.28 4.40 -1.17
N PHE A 274 20.98 4.11 -1.12
CA PHE A 274 19.94 5.00 -0.57
C PHE A 274 20.12 5.34 0.92
N TYR A 275 20.83 4.50 1.68
CA TYR A 275 21.23 4.76 3.07
C TYR A 275 22.70 5.13 3.25
N ASN A 276 23.43 5.36 2.15
CA ASN A 276 24.83 5.78 2.17
C ASN A 276 24.94 7.29 1.85
N ASP A 277 25.30 8.09 2.85
CA ASP A 277 25.41 9.54 2.70
C ASP A 277 26.51 9.96 1.70
N GLU A 278 27.61 9.21 1.60
CA GLU A 278 28.67 9.47 0.62
C GLU A 278 28.14 9.26 -0.80
N TYR A 279 27.40 8.16 -1.03
CA TYR A 279 26.76 7.89 -2.31
C TYR A 279 25.75 8.99 -2.66
N LEU A 280 24.86 9.35 -1.72
CA LEU A 280 23.86 10.39 -1.94
C LEU A 280 24.48 11.77 -2.19
N SER A 281 25.62 12.08 -1.57
CA SER A 281 26.32 13.36 -1.78
C SER A 281 26.73 13.58 -3.24
N ARG A 282 27.04 12.51 -3.98
CA ARG A 282 27.41 12.56 -5.40
C ARG A 282 26.27 13.04 -6.30
N PHE A 283 25.03 12.95 -5.80
CA PHE A 283 23.80 13.39 -6.47
C PHE A 283 23.19 14.63 -5.82
N ASN A 284 23.88 15.26 -4.87
CA ASN A 284 23.34 16.38 -4.06
C ASN A 284 22.07 16.02 -3.28
N LEU A 285 21.95 14.76 -2.82
CA LEU A 285 20.78 14.22 -2.11
C LEU A 285 21.01 14.03 -0.60
N LYS A 286 21.80 14.91 0.03
CA LYS A 286 22.06 14.78 1.46
C LYS A 286 20.82 15.20 2.26
N PRO A 287 20.27 14.33 3.15
CA PRO A 287 19.11 14.67 3.95
C PRO A 287 19.44 15.81 4.91
N SER A 288 18.48 16.72 5.07
CA SER A 288 18.59 17.95 5.85
C SER A 288 17.29 18.32 6.58
N ALA A 289 16.15 17.77 6.15
CA ALA A 289 14.88 18.06 6.76
C ALA A 289 14.77 17.50 8.18
N VAL A 290 14.10 18.24 9.05
CA VAL A 290 13.82 17.85 10.44
C VAL A 290 12.40 17.29 10.57
N GLY A 291 11.46 17.84 9.80
CA GLY A 291 10.06 17.48 9.76
C GLY A 291 9.58 17.15 8.34
N LEU A 292 8.31 17.45 8.05
CA LEU A 292 7.69 17.26 6.73
C LEU A 292 7.68 18.54 5.88
N GLU A 293 8.55 19.51 6.19
CA GLU A 293 8.65 20.78 5.46
C GLU A 293 9.02 20.59 3.98
N PHE A 294 9.73 19.49 3.65
CA PHE A 294 10.03 19.11 2.27
C PHE A 294 8.78 18.74 1.45
N LEU A 295 7.64 18.51 2.11
CA LEU A 295 6.31 18.36 1.50
C LEU A 295 5.38 19.54 1.77
N GLY A 296 5.89 20.64 2.33
CA GLY A 296 5.12 21.85 2.63
C GLY A 296 4.20 21.72 3.85
N ILE A 297 4.38 20.71 4.70
CA ILE A 297 3.69 20.58 5.99
C ILE A 297 4.55 21.28 7.05
N LYS A 298 3.96 22.21 7.79
CA LYS A 298 4.61 22.97 8.86
C LYS A 298 4.48 22.26 10.21
#